data_AF-A0A2N9FA08-F1
#
_entry.id   AF-A0A2N9FA08-F1
#
_cell.length_a   1.000
_cell.length_b   1.000
_cell.length_c   1.000
_cell.angle_alpha   90.00
_cell.angle_beta   90.00
_cell.angle_gamma   90.00
#
_symmetry.space_group_name_H-M   'P 1'
#
loop_
_entity.id
_entity.type
_entity.pdbx_description
1 polymer ?
#
loop_
_entity_poly.entity_id
_entity_poly.type
_entity_poly.pdbx_seq_one_letter_code
_entity_poly.pdbx_strand_id
1 'polypeptide(L)'
;MLVSIPVECSDTERYHSCLIFQITSRKRFIESKLQSLDRQSLSIDSYLKVLETTKEKRDVQKSKYNIADGMRQMFDPFERVARAHHVCPCCECPFSAEEEDEFVKKQRVKAASSAEHMKVLAVDSSNADSHFQQLDKLRMVYEEYVKIGKETIPNAEKDLHELTQELDLKSQALDDVIIDSGLKINLGKSELVLVANVLNVIELANLVGCKVSRLPMKYLCLPLGSTFKAKAIWDSVVDTPLDRAVLGKLQCWRGIWKSKVPPRVAFFTWTAVLGKLPTIDNLRKRNMVIVNRCCLCKTAAESIDHLFLHCNLAKDLWDSVLSSFGVSWVMPCQVIGVLAQVKADKDSIEALVQPVETADRFFQEIQTWQKQVDDLEEKLDVGGQGVKTMEEIQSELNTLQSTNHIDYVAFASTFILQIM
;
A
#
# COMPACT_ATOMS: atom_id res chain seq x y z
N MET A 1 20.96 -1.88 -26.84
CA MET A 1 19.71 -2.61 -26.59
C MET A 1 19.66 -2.87 -25.09
N LEU A 2 18.56 -2.53 -24.41
CA LEU A 2 18.45 -2.77 -22.96
C LEU A 2 18.01 -4.23 -22.77
N VAL A 3 18.96 -5.15 -22.61
CA VAL A 3 18.64 -6.51 -22.15
C VAL A 3 18.35 -6.41 -20.67
N SER A 4 17.07 -6.40 -20.33
CA SER A 4 16.62 -6.38 -18.94
C SER A 4 16.44 -7.82 -18.50
N ILE A 5 17.28 -8.30 -17.57
CA ILE A 5 16.92 -9.51 -16.82
C ILE A 5 15.66 -9.14 -16.01
N PRO A 6 14.53 -9.86 -16.15
CA PRO A 6 13.33 -9.56 -15.40
C PRO A 6 13.65 -9.55 -13.91
N VAL A 7 13.25 -8.48 -13.22
CA VAL A 7 13.42 -8.32 -11.76
C VAL A 7 12.87 -9.55 -11.01
N GLU A 8 11.77 -10.11 -11.53
CA GLU A 8 11.10 -11.30 -11.03
C GLU A 8 11.99 -12.56 -11.01
N CYS A 9 12.89 -12.73 -12.00
CA CYS A 9 13.81 -13.88 -12.04
C CYS A 9 14.87 -13.77 -10.93
N SER A 10 15.44 -12.58 -10.74
CA SER A 10 16.46 -12.32 -9.71
C SER A 10 15.89 -12.44 -8.29
N ASP A 11 14.66 -11.96 -8.07
CA ASP A 11 13.99 -12.07 -6.79
C ASP A 11 13.66 -13.54 -6.45
N THR A 12 13.29 -14.34 -7.46
CA THR A 12 12.98 -15.78 -7.30
C THR A 12 14.24 -16.59 -6.98
N GLU A 13 15.37 -16.34 -7.63
CA GLU A 13 16.67 -16.97 -7.30
C GLU A 13 17.12 -16.66 -5.86
N ARG A 14 16.91 -15.41 -5.43
CA ARG A 14 17.21 -14.97 -4.07
C ARG A 14 16.31 -15.64 -3.04
N TYR A 15 15.02 -15.78 -3.36
CA TYR A 15 14.05 -16.51 -2.54
C TYR A 15 14.43 -17.99 -2.40
N HIS A 16 14.76 -18.67 -3.51
CA HIS A 16 15.24 -20.05 -3.51
C HIS A 16 16.49 -20.20 -2.63
N SER A 17 17.49 -19.33 -2.80
CA SER A 17 18.70 -19.32 -1.97
C SER A 17 18.40 -19.12 -0.47
N CYS A 18 17.40 -18.28 -0.14
CA CYS A 18 16.95 -18.09 1.24
C CYS A 18 16.33 -19.38 1.81
N LEU A 19 15.51 -20.10 1.04
CA LEU A 19 14.92 -21.38 1.44
C LEU A 19 15.99 -22.43 1.73
N ILE A 20 17.02 -22.53 0.88
CA ILE A 20 18.16 -23.44 1.08
C ILE A 20 18.92 -23.11 2.38
N PHE A 21 19.11 -21.83 2.69
CA PHE A 21 19.71 -21.43 3.95
C PHE A 21 18.81 -21.81 5.14
N GLN A 22 17.51 -21.56 5.04
CA GLN A 22 16.54 -21.89 6.09
C GLN A 22 16.48 -23.38 6.39
N ILE A 23 16.41 -24.24 5.38
CA ILE A 23 16.37 -25.71 5.56
C ILE A 23 17.67 -26.22 6.18
N THR A 24 18.82 -25.68 5.77
CA THR A 24 20.14 -26.05 6.31
C THR A 24 20.29 -25.64 7.77
N SER A 25 19.76 -24.47 8.14
CA SER A 25 19.77 -23.98 9.52
C SER A 25 18.83 -24.79 10.43
N ARG A 26 17.60 -25.10 9.97
CA ARG A 26 16.66 -25.97 10.71
C ARG A 26 17.22 -27.39 10.88
N LYS A 27 17.84 -27.96 9.83
CA LYS A 27 18.52 -29.27 9.90
C LYS A 27 19.57 -29.30 10.99
N ARG A 28 20.52 -28.35 10.98
CA ARG A 28 21.57 -28.25 12.00
C ARG A 28 21.01 -28.09 13.41
N PHE A 29 19.95 -27.32 13.58
CA PHE A 29 19.31 -27.15 14.88
C PHE A 29 18.73 -28.46 15.42
N ILE A 30 17.99 -29.20 14.60
CA ILE A 30 17.40 -30.49 14.99
C ILE A 30 18.49 -31.52 15.29
N GLU A 31 19.52 -31.64 14.43
CA GLU A 31 20.63 -32.56 14.63
C GLU A 31 21.42 -32.25 15.90
N SER A 32 21.68 -30.97 16.19
CA SER A 32 22.35 -30.54 17.43
C SER A 32 21.54 -30.93 18.67
N LYS A 33 20.21 -30.77 18.63
CA LYS A 33 19.33 -31.17 19.73
C LYS A 33 19.26 -32.68 19.89
N LEU A 34 19.18 -33.43 18.78
CA LEU A 34 19.24 -34.89 18.80
C LEU A 34 20.53 -35.40 19.44
N GLN A 35 21.68 -34.85 19.04
CA GLN A 35 22.98 -35.21 19.63
C GLN A 35 23.08 -34.89 21.13
N SER A 36 22.42 -33.81 21.58
CA SER A 36 22.40 -33.47 23.01
C SER A 36 21.54 -34.42 23.84
N LEU A 37 20.52 -35.02 23.23
CA LEU A 37 19.52 -35.86 23.89
C LEU A 37 19.83 -37.35 23.78
N ASP A 38 20.54 -37.76 22.74
CA ASP A 38 20.94 -39.14 22.50
C ASP A 38 22.40 -39.15 22.04
N ARG A 39 23.26 -39.85 22.78
CA ARG A 39 24.73 -39.83 22.58
C ARG A 39 25.19 -40.55 21.30
N GLN A 40 24.25 -41.05 20.49
CA GLN A 40 24.51 -41.62 19.18
C GLN A 40 24.34 -40.53 18.10
N SER A 41 25.26 -40.47 17.14
CA SER A 41 25.22 -39.50 16.04
C SER A 41 24.02 -39.78 15.12
N LEU A 42 22.91 -39.09 15.35
CA LEU A 42 21.67 -39.32 14.63
C LEU A 42 21.50 -38.31 13.49
N SER A 43 21.24 -38.81 12.28
CA SER A 43 20.76 -38.00 11.15
C SER A 43 19.35 -37.49 11.44
N ILE A 44 18.99 -36.31 10.91
CA ILE A 44 17.62 -35.80 10.92
C ILE A 44 16.59 -36.82 10.40
N ASP A 45 16.98 -37.70 9.47
CA ASP A 45 16.11 -38.74 8.90
C ASP A 45 15.64 -39.76 9.94
N SER A 46 16.40 -39.91 11.03
CA SER A 46 16.08 -40.84 12.11
C SER A 46 15.15 -40.25 13.17
N TYR A 47 14.83 -38.94 13.12
CA TYR A 47 14.06 -38.23 14.13
C TYR A 47 12.74 -38.94 14.50
N LEU A 48 11.94 -39.30 13.49
CA LEU A 48 10.63 -39.95 13.72
C LEU A 48 10.78 -41.31 14.41
N LYS A 49 11.81 -42.07 14.04
CA LYS A 49 12.10 -43.37 14.66
C LYS A 49 12.52 -43.18 16.12
N VAL A 50 13.40 -42.24 16.39
CA VAL A 50 13.86 -41.93 17.75
C VAL A 50 12.68 -41.47 18.62
N LEU A 51 11.85 -40.58 18.10
CA LEU A 51 10.65 -40.09 18.80
C LEU A 51 9.71 -41.23 19.19
N GLU A 52 9.42 -42.17 18.29
CA GLU A 52 8.55 -43.31 18.60
C GLU A 52 9.20 -44.26 19.61
N THR A 53 10.49 -44.58 19.46
CA THR A 53 11.18 -45.45 20.44
C THR A 53 11.25 -44.84 21.85
N THR A 54 11.39 -43.52 21.96
CA THR A 54 11.36 -42.81 23.25
C THR A 54 9.96 -42.80 23.85
N LYS A 55 8.93 -42.62 23.01
CA LYS A 55 7.52 -42.70 23.41
C LYS A 55 7.18 -44.07 23.99
N GLU A 56 7.59 -45.15 23.31
CA GLU A 56 7.43 -46.52 23.80
C GLU A 56 8.14 -46.74 25.14
N LYS A 57 9.39 -46.28 25.28
CA LYS A 57 10.14 -46.37 26.55
C LYS A 57 9.44 -45.65 27.70
N ARG A 58 8.92 -44.44 27.45
CA ARG A 58 8.12 -43.69 28.43
C ARG A 58 6.88 -44.46 28.83
N ASP A 59 6.13 -45.00 27.88
CA ASP A 59 4.88 -45.72 28.15
C ASP A 59 5.13 -47.00 28.95
N VAL A 60 6.19 -47.75 28.61
CA VAL A 60 6.64 -48.91 29.39
C VAL A 60 6.99 -48.50 30.82
N GLN A 61 7.76 -47.44 31.02
CA GLN A 61 8.18 -47.02 32.35
C GLN A 61 7.02 -46.51 33.20
N LYS A 62 6.11 -45.75 32.60
CA LYS A 62 4.87 -45.29 33.24
C LYS A 62 3.98 -46.47 33.63
N SER A 63 3.87 -47.48 32.78
CA SER A 63 3.14 -48.72 33.10
C SER A 63 3.77 -49.46 34.28
N LYS A 64 5.11 -49.61 34.33
CA LYS A 64 5.81 -50.25 35.44
C LYS A 64 5.55 -49.52 36.77
N TYR A 65 5.63 -48.19 36.75
CA TYR A 65 5.32 -47.36 37.92
C TYR A 65 3.86 -47.56 38.38
N ASN A 66 2.90 -47.44 37.47
CA ASN A 66 1.48 -47.58 37.80
C ASN A 66 1.14 -48.97 38.37
N ILE A 67 1.72 -50.05 37.84
CA ILE A 67 1.52 -51.40 38.35
C ILE A 67 2.09 -51.54 39.77
N ALA A 68 3.31 -51.04 40.00
CA ALA A 68 3.94 -51.08 41.32
C ALA A 68 3.20 -50.21 42.34
N ASP A 69 2.65 -49.07 41.91
CA ASP A 69 1.82 -48.19 42.73
C ASP A 69 0.49 -48.82 43.11
N GLY A 70 -0.22 -49.40 42.15
CA GLY A 70 -1.43 -50.17 42.43
C GLY A 70 -1.17 -51.30 43.44
N MET A 71 -0.08 -52.07 43.28
CA MET A 71 0.29 -53.13 44.24
C MET A 71 0.57 -52.56 45.63
N ARG A 72 1.29 -51.44 45.73
CA ARG A 72 1.63 -50.83 47.02
C ARG A 72 0.38 -50.38 47.78
N GLN A 73 -0.57 -49.77 47.07
CA GLN A 73 -1.80 -49.25 47.66
C GLN A 73 -2.67 -50.35 48.30
N MET A 74 -2.44 -51.63 47.96
CA MET A 74 -3.17 -52.77 48.52
C MET A 74 -2.65 -53.24 49.89
N PHE A 75 -1.44 -52.87 50.31
CA PHE A 75 -0.86 -53.33 51.56
C PHE A 75 -1.59 -52.80 52.81
N ASP A 76 -1.87 -51.50 52.87
CA ASP A 76 -2.54 -50.86 54.01
C ASP A 76 -4.01 -51.34 54.18
N PRO A 77 -4.83 -51.47 53.12
CA PRO A 77 -6.14 -52.11 53.22
C PRO A 77 -6.07 -53.54 53.74
N PHE A 78 -5.13 -54.35 53.26
CA PHE A 78 -5.02 -55.76 53.68
C PHE A 78 -4.62 -55.90 55.14
N GLU A 79 -3.69 -55.06 55.62
CA GLU A 79 -3.35 -54.99 57.04
C GLU A 79 -4.57 -54.58 57.88
N ARG A 80 -5.31 -53.54 57.47
CA ARG A 80 -6.50 -53.07 58.19
C ARG A 80 -7.58 -54.15 58.29
N VAL A 81 -7.87 -54.87 57.20
CA VAL A 81 -8.87 -55.94 57.19
C VAL A 81 -8.45 -57.08 58.12
N ALA A 82 -7.19 -57.51 58.05
CA ALA A 82 -6.67 -58.57 58.91
C ALA A 82 -6.76 -58.20 60.40
N ARG A 83 -6.38 -56.97 60.78
CA ARG A 83 -6.45 -56.48 62.18
C ARG A 83 -7.87 -56.26 62.69
N ALA A 84 -8.80 -55.84 61.84
CA ALA A 84 -10.16 -55.49 62.25
C ALA A 84 -11.09 -56.70 62.37
N HIS A 85 -10.87 -57.73 61.54
CA HIS A 85 -11.77 -58.89 61.42
C HIS A 85 -11.11 -60.21 61.80
N HIS A 86 -9.79 -60.23 62.07
CA HIS A 86 -9.03 -61.44 62.39
C HIS A 86 -9.13 -62.55 61.32
N VAL A 87 -9.26 -62.15 60.04
CA VAL A 87 -9.37 -63.06 58.88
C VAL A 87 -8.45 -62.65 57.74
N CYS A 88 -8.08 -63.61 56.89
CA CYS A 88 -7.28 -63.37 55.69
C CYS A 88 -8.09 -62.59 54.63
N PRO A 89 -7.59 -61.44 54.12
CA PRO A 89 -8.30 -60.67 53.08
C PRO A 89 -8.47 -61.37 51.72
N CYS A 90 -7.74 -62.46 51.48
CA CYS A 90 -7.77 -63.18 50.20
C CYS A 90 -8.69 -64.39 50.19
N CYS A 91 -8.81 -65.09 51.31
CA CYS A 91 -9.56 -66.36 51.41
C CYS A 91 -10.54 -66.41 52.58
N GLU A 92 -10.63 -65.34 53.37
CA GLU A 92 -11.57 -65.17 54.49
C GLU A 92 -11.40 -66.18 55.64
N CYS A 93 -10.33 -66.99 55.63
CA CYS A 93 -10.01 -67.90 56.73
C CYS A 93 -9.61 -67.09 57.99
N PRO A 94 -10.09 -67.48 59.18
CA PRO A 94 -9.67 -66.87 60.45
C PRO A 94 -8.20 -67.16 60.76
N PHE A 95 -7.53 -66.19 61.40
CA PHE A 95 -6.15 -66.33 61.85
C PHE A 95 -6.07 -66.80 63.31
N SER A 96 -5.00 -67.51 63.67
CA SER A 96 -4.50 -67.50 65.05
C SER A 96 -3.82 -66.15 65.35
N ALA A 97 -3.64 -65.83 66.64
CA ALA A 97 -2.99 -64.58 67.04
C ALA A 97 -1.55 -64.47 66.49
N GLU A 98 -0.81 -65.59 66.48
CA GLU A 98 0.55 -65.67 65.96
C GLU A 98 0.60 -65.54 64.43
N GLU A 99 -0.36 -66.16 63.73
CA GLU A 99 -0.47 -66.10 62.27
C GLU A 99 -0.82 -64.69 61.77
N GLU A 100 -1.70 -63.98 62.48
CA GLU A 100 -2.07 -62.59 62.18
C GLU A 100 -0.85 -61.67 62.29
N ASP A 101 -0.10 -61.75 63.39
CA ASP A 101 1.08 -60.92 63.60
C ASP A 101 2.20 -61.22 62.59
N GLU A 102 2.38 -62.49 62.22
CA GLU A 102 3.33 -62.87 61.17
C GLU A 102 2.88 -62.34 59.79
N PHE A 103 1.58 -62.43 59.46
CA PHE A 103 1.01 -61.88 58.23
C PHE A 103 1.25 -60.36 58.16
N VAL A 104 0.89 -59.62 59.21
CA VAL A 104 1.06 -58.15 59.25
C VAL A 104 2.53 -57.76 59.18
N LYS A 105 3.42 -58.48 59.87
CA LYS A 105 4.87 -58.25 59.75
C LYS A 105 5.35 -58.45 58.32
N LYS A 106 4.90 -59.50 57.62
CA LYS A 106 5.22 -59.74 56.20
C LYS A 106 4.67 -58.63 55.30
N GLN A 107 3.44 -58.15 55.54
CA GLN A 107 2.86 -57.03 54.79
C GLN A 107 3.69 -55.76 54.96
N ARG A 108 4.05 -55.39 56.19
CA ARG A 108 4.86 -54.18 56.47
C ARG A 108 6.25 -54.24 55.85
N VAL A 109 6.92 -55.39 55.91
CA VAL A 109 8.24 -55.58 55.26
C VAL A 109 8.13 -55.44 53.74
N LYS A 110 7.11 -56.04 53.13
CA LYS A 110 6.86 -55.91 51.68
C LYS A 110 6.45 -54.49 51.28
N ALA A 111 5.67 -53.80 52.11
CA ALA A 111 5.27 -52.42 51.89
C ALA A 111 6.49 -51.48 51.91
N ALA A 112 7.40 -51.68 52.87
CA ALA A 112 8.64 -50.89 52.98
C ALA A 112 9.59 -51.11 51.78
N SER A 113 9.81 -52.37 51.36
CA SER A 113 10.67 -52.65 50.19
C SER A 113 10.03 -52.19 48.87
N SER A 114 8.70 -52.33 48.74
CA SER A 114 7.93 -51.80 47.62
C SER A 114 7.99 -50.26 47.55
N ALA A 115 7.96 -49.57 48.70
CA ALA A 115 8.07 -48.13 48.76
C ALA A 115 9.41 -47.60 48.24
N GLU A 116 10.52 -48.31 48.50
CA GLU A 116 11.84 -47.92 47.99
C GLU A 116 11.96 -48.20 46.48
N HIS A 117 11.50 -49.37 46.02
CA HIS A 117 11.45 -49.69 44.59
C HIS A 117 10.58 -48.69 43.80
N MET A 118 9.48 -48.23 44.40
CA MET A 118 8.62 -47.21 43.80
C MET A 118 9.33 -45.87 43.59
N LYS A 119 10.21 -45.43 44.51
CA LYS A 119 10.95 -44.18 44.33
C LYS A 119 11.85 -44.25 43.09
N VAL A 120 12.50 -45.39 42.87
CA VAL A 120 13.32 -45.63 41.68
C VAL A 120 12.46 -45.58 40.42
N LEU A 121 11.34 -46.32 40.40
CA LEU A 121 10.43 -46.32 39.25
C LEU A 121 9.82 -44.94 38.96
N ALA A 122 9.55 -44.14 39.99
CA ALA A 122 9.04 -42.79 39.87
C ALA A 122 10.06 -41.86 39.20
N VAL A 123 11.33 -41.93 39.63
CA VAL A 123 12.43 -41.18 39.03
C VAL A 123 12.63 -41.60 37.58
N ASP A 124 12.67 -42.90 37.29
CA ASP A 124 12.80 -43.41 35.92
C ASP A 124 11.64 -42.97 35.03
N SER A 125 10.40 -43.02 35.53
CA SER A 125 9.22 -42.56 34.80
C SER A 125 9.28 -41.06 34.52
N SER A 126 9.70 -40.26 35.49
CA SER A 126 9.87 -38.82 35.33
C SER A 126 10.98 -38.48 34.32
N ASN A 127 12.10 -39.22 34.36
CA ASN A 127 13.21 -39.04 33.43
C ASN A 127 12.80 -39.40 32.00
N ALA A 128 12.11 -40.52 31.80
CA ALA A 128 11.61 -40.93 30.49
C ALA A 128 10.57 -39.97 29.92
N ASP A 129 9.68 -39.43 30.75
CA ASP A 129 8.70 -38.42 30.34
C ASP A 129 9.38 -37.10 29.94
N SER A 130 10.33 -36.62 30.76
CA SER A 130 11.12 -35.42 30.43
C SER A 130 11.88 -35.58 29.11
N HIS A 131 12.48 -36.76 28.87
CA HIS A 131 13.21 -37.05 27.62
C HIS A 131 12.28 -37.03 26.40
N PHE A 132 11.10 -37.66 26.51
CA PHE A 132 10.08 -37.61 25.47
C PHE A 132 9.64 -36.17 25.19
N GLN A 133 9.31 -35.40 26.23
CA GLN A 133 8.84 -34.02 26.08
C GLN A 133 9.90 -33.12 25.40
N GLN A 134 11.18 -33.34 25.67
CA GLN A 134 12.26 -32.60 25.01
C GLN A 134 12.33 -32.90 23.52
N LEU A 135 12.11 -34.15 23.10
CA LEU A 135 12.06 -34.53 21.68
C LEU A 135 10.78 -34.09 20.99
N ASP A 136 9.64 -34.17 21.67
CA ASP A 136 8.33 -33.79 21.14
C ASP A 136 8.25 -32.29 20.84
N LYS A 137 8.95 -31.45 21.62
CA LYS A 137 9.11 -30.01 21.33
C LYS A 137 9.74 -29.71 19.97
N LEU A 138 10.50 -30.65 19.40
CA LEU A 138 11.12 -30.49 18.07
C LEU A 138 10.16 -30.82 16.92
N ARG A 139 8.98 -31.39 17.20
CA ARG A 139 8.03 -31.89 16.19
C ARG A 139 7.65 -30.82 15.18
N MET A 140 7.25 -29.63 15.66
CA MET A 140 6.87 -28.51 14.80
C MET A 140 8.01 -28.07 13.88
N VAL A 141 9.24 -28.04 14.39
CA VAL A 141 10.43 -27.64 13.61
C VAL A 141 10.74 -28.69 12.53
N TYR A 142 10.56 -29.98 12.85
CA TYR A 142 10.75 -31.07 11.90
C TYR A 142 9.66 -31.06 10.80
N GLU A 143 8.40 -30.84 11.16
CA GLU A 143 7.30 -30.71 10.19
C GLU A 143 7.53 -29.55 9.22
N GLU A 144 7.96 -28.38 9.72
CA GLU A 144 8.36 -27.27 8.86
C GLU A 144 9.55 -27.61 7.96
N TYR A 145 10.56 -28.30 8.49
CA TYR A 145 11.72 -28.76 7.71
C TYR A 145 11.28 -29.67 6.55
N VAL A 146 10.40 -30.63 6.82
CA VAL A 146 9.85 -31.54 5.79
C VAL A 146 9.04 -30.77 4.76
N LYS A 147 8.19 -29.84 5.20
CA LYS A 147 7.37 -29.01 4.30
C LYS A 147 8.23 -28.17 3.35
N ILE A 148 9.25 -27.50 3.88
CA ILE A 148 10.16 -26.68 3.06
C ILE A 148 10.91 -27.56 2.05
N GLY A 149 11.43 -28.71 2.50
CA GLY A 149 12.20 -29.62 1.66
C GLY A 149 11.38 -30.32 0.57
N LYS A 150 10.15 -30.73 0.86
CA LYS A 150 9.34 -31.54 -0.07
C LYS A 150 8.34 -30.76 -0.89
N GLU A 151 7.91 -29.59 -0.43
CA GLU A 151 6.88 -28.80 -1.11
C GLU A 151 7.45 -27.46 -1.57
N THR A 152 8.01 -26.66 -0.66
CA THR A 152 8.35 -25.26 -0.96
C THR A 152 9.52 -25.11 -1.92
N ILE A 153 10.60 -25.90 -1.73
CA ILE A 153 11.77 -25.85 -2.63
C ILE A 153 11.41 -26.35 -4.04
N PRO A 154 10.79 -27.52 -4.24
CA PRO A 154 10.42 -27.97 -5.58
C PRO A 154 9.47 -27.01 -6.31
N ASN A 155 8.54 -26.37 -5.60
CA ASN A 155 7.68 -25.34 -6.20
C ASN A 155 8.49 -24.13 -6.65
N ALA A 156 9.41 -23.63 -5.83
CA ALA A 156 10.27 -22.51 -6.19
C ALA A 156 11.23 -22.84 -7.35
N GLU A 157 11.74 -24.07 -7.42
CA GLU A 157 12.55 -24.55 -8.56
C GLU A 157 11.72 -24.61 -9.85
N LYS A 158 10.47 -25.05 -9.75
CA LYS A 158 9.52 -25.07 -10.88
C LYS A 158 9.24 -23.65 -11.38
N ASP A 159 8.91 -22.73 -10.48
CA ASP A 159 8.64 -21.33 -10.83
C ASP A 159 9.86 -20.68 -11.51
N LEU A 160 11.07 -20.96 -11.01
CA LEU A 160 12.31 -20.48 -11.61
C LEU A 160 12.52 -21.05 -13.02
N HIS A 161 12.21 -22.32 -13.23
CA HIS A 161 12.31 -22.97 -14.53
C HIS A 161 11.33 -22.35 -15.55
N GLU A 162 10.08 -22.09 -15.14
CA GLU A 162 9.07 -21.44 -15.97
C GLU A 162 9.49 -20.02 -16.38
N LEU A 163 9.99 -19.21 -15.43
CA LEU A 163 10.50 -17.86 -15.72
C LEU A 163 11.73 -17.87 -16.65
N THR A 164 12.60 -18.86 -16.49
CA THR A 164 13.78 -19.03 -17.35
C THR A 164 13.34 -19.37 -18.78
N GLN A 165 12.39 -20.29 -18.93
CA GLN A 165 11.84 -20.65 -20.24
C GLN A 165 11.14 -19.47 -20.91
N GLU A 166 10.40 -18.66 -20.16
CA GLU A 166 9.77 -17.44 -20.69
C GLU A 166 10.83 -16.42 -21.16
N LEU A 167 11.93 -16.27 -20.42
CA LEU A 167 13.03 -15.41 -20.80
C LEU A 167 13.71 -15.89 -22.10
N ASP A 168 13.96 -17.19 -22.24
CA ASP A 168 14.53 -17.78 -23.45
C ASP A 168 13.61 -17.58 -24.66
N LEU A 169 12.30 -17.79 -24.50
CA LEU A 169 11.32 -17.54 -25.56
C LEU A 169 11.31 -16.07 -26.01
N LYS A 170 11.38 -15.13 -25.05
CA LYS A 170 11.45 -13.70 -25.35
C LYS A 170 12.78 -13.32 -26.03
N SER A 171 13.89 -13.95 -25.63
CA SER A 171 15.19 -13.75 -26.26
C SER A 171 15.16 -14.25 -27.71
N GLN A 172 14.63 -15.44 -27.95
CA GLN A 172 14.49 -15.99 -29.29
C GLN A 172 13.61 -15.11 -30.18
N ALA A 173 12.46 -14.66 -29.68
CA ALA A 173 11.58 -13.75 -30.43
C ALA A 173 12.27 -12.41 -30.76
N LEU A 174 13.13 -11.91 -29.88
CA LEU A 174 13.94 -10.72 -30.15
C LEU A 174 14.96 -10.98 -31.25
N ASP A 175 15.65 -12.13 -31.21
CA ASP A 175 16.60 -12.54 -32.25
C ASP A 175 15.91 -12.68 -33.62
N ASP A 176 14.72 -13.27 -33.66
CA ASP A 176 13.91 -13.40 -34.89
C ASP A 176 13.53 -12.02 -35.45
N VAL A 177 13.10 -11.08 -34.60
CA VAL A 177 12.79 -9.69 -35.02
C VAL A 177 14.04 -8.98 -35.57
N ILE A 178 15.22 -9.22 -34.99
CA ILE A 178 16.47 -8.63 -35.46
C ILE A 178 16.82 -9.14 -36.87
N ILE A 179 16.64 -10.45 -37.10
CA ILE A 179 16.87 -11.09 -38.39
C ILE A 179 15.88 -10.55 -39.44
N ASP A 180 14.59 -10.55 -39.14
CA ASP A 180 13.52 -10.14 -40.08
C ASP A 180 13.53 -8.64 -40.42
N SER A 181 13.94 -7.80 -39.47
CA SER A 181 14.01 -6.34 -39.67
C SER A 181 15.24 -5.90 -40.48
N GLY A 182 16.20 -6.78 -40.75
CA GLY A 182 17.46 -6.44 -41.41
C GLY A 182 18.30 -5.41 -40.64
N LEU A 183 17.99 -5.19 -39.36
CA LEU A 183 18.69 -4.25 -38.49
C LEU A 183 20.03 -4.87 -38.07
N LYS A 184 21.13 -4.47 -38.74
CA LYS A 184 22.48 -4.75 -38.23
C LYS A 184 22.71 -4.02 -36.91
N ILE A 185 22.40 -4.67 -35.79
CA ILE A 185 22.73 -4.16 -34.46
C ILE A 185 24.25 -4.21 -34.32
N ASN A 186 24.86 -3.03 -34.23
CA ASN A 186 26.27 -2.92 -33.92
C ASN A 186 26.45 -3.10 -32.41
N LEU A 187 26.77 -4.33 -31.99
CA LEU A 187 26.97 -4.69 -30.58
C LEU A 187 28.13 -3.90 -29.94
N GLY A 188 29.16 -3.55 -30.72
CA GLY A 188 30.26 -2.69 -30.27
C GLY A 188 29.87 -1.23 -29.94
N LYS A 189 28.71 -0.77 -30.43
CA LYS A 189 28.08 0.52 -30.05
C LYS A 189 26.95 0.35 -29.03
N SER A 190 26.60 -0.88 -28.67
CA SER A 190 25.54 -1.17 -27.73
C SER A 190 26.08 -1.18 -26.30
N GLU A 191 25.27 -0.67 -25.39
CA GLU A 191 25.55 -0.68 -23.96
C GLU A 191 24.54 -1.58 -23.23
N LEU A 192 25.05 -2.48 -22.39
CA LEU A 192 24.31 -3.32 -21.46
C LEU A 192 24.10 -2.53 -20.17
N VAL A 193 22.85 -2.35 -19.75
CA VAL A 193 22.53 -1.55 -18.57
C VAL A 193 21.83 -2.42 -17.55
N LEU A 194 22.34 -2.40 -16.33
CA LEU A 194 21.76 -3.14 -15.22
C LEU A 194 20.58 -2.39 -14.64
N VAL A 195 19.43 -3.04 -14.64
CA VAL A 195 18.20 -2.57 -13.96
C VAL A 195 18.11 -3.13 -12.53
N ALA A 196 18.79 -4.26 -12.27
CA ALA A 196 18.87 -4.93 -10.96
C ALA A 196 20.29 -5.42 -10.66
N ASN A 197 20.51 -5.96 -9.45
CA ASN A 197 21.80 -6.48 -9.02
C ASN A 197 22.02 -7.89 -9.59
N VAL A 198 22.75 -7.98 -10.70
CA VAL A 198 23.04 -9.24 -11.41
C VAL A 198 24.49 -9.64 -11.15
N LEU A 199 24.75 -10.92 -10.85
CA LEU A 199 26.11 -11.46 -10.72
C LEU A 199 26.72 -11.72 -12.12
N ASN A 200 28.04 -11.60 -12.27
CA ASN A 200 28.80 -11.91 -13.50
C ASN A 200 28.45 -11.10 -14.77
N VAL A 201 27.99 -9.86 -14.60
CA VAL A 201 27.62 -8.95 -15.72
C VAL A 201 28.75 -8.72 -16.72
N ILE A 202 30.00 -8.73 -16.27
CA ILE A 202 31.18 -8.51 -17.11
C ILE A 202 31.38 -9.65 -18.10
N GLU A 203 31.16 -10.90 -17.67
CA GLU A 203 31.23 -12.08 -18.55
C GLU A 203 30.12 -12.06 -19.59
N LEU A 204 28.90 -11.70 -19.18
CA LEU A 204 27.75 -11.56 -20.08
C LEU A 204 28.00 -10.48 -21.16
N ALA A 205 28.54 -9.33 -20.77
CA ALA A 205 28.84 -8.24 -21.69
C ALA A 205 29.93 -8.61 -22.70
N ASN A 206 30.94 -9.38 -22.27
CA ASN A 206 31.99 -9.91 -23.13
C ASN A 206 31.46 -10.95 -24.13
N LEU A 207 30.55 -11.84 -23.69
CA LEU A 207 29.91 -12.84 -24.55
C LEU A 207 29.05 -12.18 -25.64
N VAL A 208 28.31 -11.13 -25.27
CA VAL A 208 27.44 -10.37 -26.19
C VAL A 208 28.24 -9.34 -27.02
N GLY A 209 29.51 -9.07 -26.69
CA GLY A 209 30.34 -8.11 -27.42
C GLY A 209 29.90 -6.65 -27.25
N CYS A 210 29.36 -6.29 -26.09
CA CYS A 210 28.83 -4.96 -25.78
C CYS A 210 29.47 -4.35 -24.51
N LYS A 211 29.33 -3.04 -24.29
CA LYS A 211 29.91 -2.35 -23.12
C LYS A 211 28.94 -2.37 -21.94
N VAL A 212 29.42 -2.52 -20.71
CA VAL A 212 28.58 -2.36 -19.52
C VAL A 212 28.44 -0.86 -19.19
N SER A 213 27.22 -0.39 -19.03
CA SER A 213 26.87 0.96 -18.56
C SER A 213 25.96 0.91 -17.34
N ARG A 214 25.86 2.05 -16.64
CA ARG A 214 25.08 2.19 -15.41
C ARG A 214 24.05 3.30 -15.54
N LEU A 215 22.92 3.14 -14.85
CA LEU A 215 21.97 4.22 -14.65
C LEU A 215 22.51 5.20 -13.58
N PRO A 216 22.23 6.51 -13.70
CA PRO A 216 21.51 7.14 -14.81
C PRO A 216 22.40 7.45 -16.02
N MET A 217 21.87 7.26 -17.24
CA MET A 217 22.60 7.51 -18.50
C MET A 217 21.87 8.45 -19.44
N LYS A 218 22.59 9.11 -20.36
CA LYS A 218 21.99 9.94 -21.41
C LYS A 218 21.58 9.08 -22.61
N TYR A 219 20.28 8.86 -22.79
CA TYR A 219 19.72 8.19 -23.94
C TYR A 219 18.78 9.15 -24.69
N LEU A 220 19.06 9.37 -25.97
CA LEU A 220 18.30 10.32 -26.80
C LEU A 220 18.18 11.72 -26.18
N CYS A 221 19.25 12.18 -25.52
CA CYS A 221 19.34 13.45 -24.78
C CYS A 221 18.50 13.51 -23.49
N LEU A 222 18.01 12.38 -22.98
CA LEU A 222 17.28 12.29 -21.72
C LEU A 222 18.04 11.42 -20.70
N PRO A 223 18.05 11.79 -19.41
CA PRO A 223 18.59 10.96 -18.34
C PRO A 223 17.63 9.78 -18.06
N LEU A 224 17.95 8.61 -18.63
CA LEU A 224 17.30 7.34 -18.31
C LEU A 224 17.73 6.87 -16.91
N GLY A 225 16.78 6.36 -16.12
CA GLY A 225 17.04 5.81 -14.78
C GLY A 225 17.20 6.85 -13.66
N SER A 226 17.09 8.14 -13.97
CA SER A 226 17.09 9.19 -12.95
C SER A 226 15.74 9.33 -12.24
N THR A 227 15.76 9.72 -10.98
CA THR A 227 14.54 10.11 -10.28
C THR A 227 14.03 11.45 -10.83
N PHE A 228 12.74 11.52 -11.16
CA PHE A 228 12.09 12.72 -11.70
C PHE A 228 12.16 13.94 -10.75
N LYS A 229 12.56 13.74 -9.49
CA LYS A 229 12.68 14.77 -8.45
C LYS A 229 14.04 15.48 -8.44
N ALA A 230 15.07 14.94 -9.10
CA ALA A 230 16.42 15.48 -9.03
C ALA A 230 16.64 16.63 -10.04
N LYS A 231 16.31 17.86 -9.63
CA LYS A 231 16.42 19.10 -10.45
C LYS A 231 17.77 19.24 -11.18
N ALA A 232 18.88 19.03 -10.47
CA ALA A 232 20.24 19.19 -10.99
C ALA A 232 20.59 18.29 -12.19
N ILE A 233 19.90 17.14 -12.35
CA ILE A 233 20.13 16.22 -13.47
C ILE A 233 19.54 16.80 -14.77
N TRP A 234 18.47 17.58 -14.66
CA TRP A 234 17.75 18.16 -15.78
C TRP A 234 18.36 19.46 -16.30
N ASP A 235 19.20 20.12 -15.51
CA ASP A 235 19.91 21.34 -15.93
C ASP A 235 20.67 21.11 -17.25
N SER A 236 21.31 19.93 -17.42
CA SER A 236 22.01 19.59 -18.67
C SER A 236 21.11 19.34 -19.89
N VAL A 237 19.81 19.08 -19.70
CA VAL A 237 18.81 18.96 -20.78
C VAL A 237 18.25 20.34 -21.12
N VAL A 238 18.13 21.23 -20.13
CA VAL A 238 17.73 22.62 -20.32
C VAL A 238 18.83 23.43 -21.01
N ASP A 239 20.10 23.14 -20.69
CA ASP A 239 21.28 23.86 -21.19
C ASP A 239 21.84 23.29 -22.52
N THR A 240 21.31 22.18 -23.03
CA THR A 240 21.70 21.73 -24.39
C THR A 240 21.34 22.82 -25.41
N PRO A 241 22.23 23.21 -26.36
CA PRO A 241 22.08 24.39 -27.22
C PRO A 241 21.00 24.28 -28.32
N LEU A 242 19.87 23.66 -28.02
CA LEU A 242 18.72 23.58 -28.90
C LEU A 242 17.84 24.81 -28.69
N ASP A 243 18.15 25.81 -29.51
CA ASP A 243 17.40 27.02 -29.84
C ASP A 243 16.90 27.84 -28.65
N ARG A 244 17.77 28.78 -28.24
CA ARG A 244 17.42 30.05 -27.61
C ARG A 244 16.22 30.75 -28.27
N ALA A 245 15.90 30.45 -29.53
CA ALA A 245 14.71 30.93 -30.24
C ALA A 245 13.40 30.22 -29.84
N VAL A 246 13.43 28.92 -29.51
CA VAL A 246 12.27 28.17 -29.00
C VAL A 246 12.07 28.46 -27.52
N LEU A 247 13.15 28.42 -26.73
CA LEU A 247 13.12 28.78 -25.30
C LEU A 247 12.81 30.27 -25.07
N GLY A 248 13.25 31.16 -25.97
CA GLY A 248 12.96 32.60 -25.92
C GLY A 248 11.49 32.94 -26.19
N LYS A 249 10.76 32.09 -26.93
CA LYS A 249 9.30 32.17 -27.09
C LYS A 249 8.54 31.53 -25.92
N LEU A 250 9.18 30.69 -25.12
CA LEU A 250 8.56 29.91 -24.04
C LEU A 250 8.67 30.63 -22.69
N GLN A 251 7.82 31.62 -22.41
CA GLN A 251 7.55 32.05 -21.02
C GLN A 251 6.58 31.09 -20.28
N CYS A 252 6.12 30.01 -20.94
CA CYS A 252 5.10 29.10 -20.42
C CYS A 252 5.62 27.80 -19.77
N TRP A 253 6.93 27.48 -19.85
CA TRP A 253 7.46 26.24 -19.26
C TRP A 253 7.29 26.16 -17.74
N ARG A 254 7.35 27.32 -17.05
CA ARG A 254 7.06 27.41 -15.61
C ARG A 254 5.64 26.96 -15.28
N GLY A 255 4.68 27.13 -16.21
CA GLY A 255 3.29 26.72 -16.02
C GLY A 255 3.10 25.20 -16.04
N ILE A 256 3.87 24.49 -16.87
CA ILE A 256 3.81 23.02 -16.98
C ILE A 256 4.15 22.38 -15.62
N TRP A 257 5.24 22.84 -15.00
CA TRP A 257 5.70 22.31 -13.71
C TRP A 257 4.94 22.85 -12.49
N LYS A 258 4.19 23.95 -12.63
CA LYS A 258 3.31 24.50 -11.58
C LYS A 258 1.89 23.94 -11.61
N SER A 259 1.52 23.22 -12.67
CA SER A 259 0.20 22.61 -12.79
C SER A 259 0.04 21.44 -11.79
N LYS A 260 -1.20 21.17 -11.35
CA LYS A 260 -1.52 20.06 -10.43
C LYS A 260 -1.50 18.68 -11.11
N VAL A 261 -0.74 18.52 -12.19
CA VAL A 261 -0.67 17.27 -12.96
C VAL A 261 0.44 16.37 -12.40
N PRO A 262 0.30 15.03 -12.52
CA PRO A 262 1.37 14.11 -12.13
C PRO A 262 2.69 14.45 -12.85
N PRO A 263 3.86 14.36 -12.18
CA PRO A 263 5.16 14.71 -12.78
C PRO A 263 5.48 13.98 -14.10
N ARG A 264 4.98 12.75 -14.27
CA ARG A 264 5.12 11.98 -15.52
C ARG A 264 4.41 12.66 -16.70
N VAL A 265 3.24 13.26 -16.47
CA VAL A 265 2.45 13.98 -17.47
C VAL A 265 3.10 15.34 -17.79
N ALA A 266 3.58 16.06 -16.77
CA ALA A 266 4.33 17.30 -16.96
C ALA A 266 5.59 17.07 -17.81
N PHE A 267 6.34 16.00 -17.52
CA PHE A 267 7.52 15.61 -18.28
C PHE A 267 7.21 15.24 -19.72
N PHE A 268 6.17 14.43 -19.93
CA PHE A 268 5.72 14.05 -21.28
C PHE A 268 5.30 15.27 -22.09
N THR A 269 4.51 16.17 -21.49
CA THR A 269 4.07 17.42 -22.13
C THR A 269 5.26 18.31 -22.48
N TRP A 270 6.24 18.43 -21.58
CA TRP A 270 7.46 19.19 -21.82
C TRP A 270 8.27 18.64 -23.01
N THR A 271 8.47 17.32 -23.05
CA THR A 271 9.22 16.66 -24.14
C THR A 271 8.47 16.70 -25.48
N ALA A 272 7.14 16.69 -25.46
CA ALA A 272 6.30 16.93 -26.63
C ALA A 272 6.53 18.33 -27.21
N VAL A 273 6.50 19.36 -26.36
CA VAL A 273 6.70 20.77 -26.75
C VAL A 273 8.09 21.02 -27.31
N LEU A 274 9.11 20.38 -26.75
CA LEU A 274 10.48 20.46 -27.28
C LEU A 274 10.66 19.72 -28.62
N GLY A 275 9.63 19.03 -29.10
CA GLY A 275 9.70 18.26 -30.32
C GLY A 275 10.61 17.02 -30.20
N LYS A 276 10.74 16.45 -28.99
CA LYS A 276 11.73 15.39 -28.68
C LYS A 276 11.14 14.00 -28.46
N LEU A 277 9.83 13.84 -28.56
CA LEU A 277 9.19 12.52 -28.50
C LEU A 277 9.70 11.61 -29.63
N PRO A 278 9.75 10.29 -29.41
CA PRO A 278 10.28 9.31 -30.36
C PRO A 278 9.30 9.01 -31.51
N THR A 279 8.73 10.04 -32.13
CA THR A 279 7.90 9.93 -33.33
C THR A 279 8.75 9.53 -34.53
N ILE A 280 8.15 8.86 -35.52
CA ILE A 280 8.90 8.34 -36.67
C ILE A 280 9.64 9.45 -37.44
N ASP A 281 9.10 10.67 -37.54
CA ASP A 281 9.83 11.81 -38.14
C ASP A 281 11.13 12.14 -37.38
N ASN A 282 11.10 12.11 -36.05
CA ASN A 282 12.26 12.35 -35.20
C ASN A 282 13.26 11.20 -35.22
N LEU A 283 12.80 9.96 -35.39
CA LEU A 283 13.68 8.81 -35.60
C LEU A 283 14.39 8.92 -36.97
N ARG A 284 13.69 9.35 -38.02
CA ARG A 284 14.30 9.58 -39.34
C ARG A 284 15.35 10.68 -39.32
N LYS A 285 15.12 11.78 -38.58
CA LYS A 285 16.14 12.83 -38.35
C LYS A 285 17.41 12.30 -37.67
N ARG A 286 17.35 11.13 -37.03
CA ARG A 286 18.46 10.43 -36.37
C ARG A 286 19.03 9.29 -37.23
N ASN A 287 18.81 9.34 -38.55
CA ASN A 287 19.28 8.36 -39.54
C ASN A 287 18.69 6.94 -39.39
N MET A 288 17.52 6.80 -38.76
CA MET A 288 16.78 5.52 -38.79
C MET A 288 15.97 5.41 -40.08
N VAL A 289 16.16 4.32 -40.83
CA VAL A 289 15.46 4.06 -42.10
C VAL A 289 14.12 3.38 -41.82
N ILE A 290 13.10 4.19 -41.49
CA ILE A 290 11.74 3.73 -41.20
C ILE A 290 10.76 4.44 -42.14
N VAL A 291 9.75 3.71 -42.65
CA VAL A 291 8.65 4.29 -43.43
C VAL A 291 7.82 5.18 -42.51
N ASN A 292 7.77 6.49 -42.80
CA ASN A 292 6.99 7.41 -41.98
C ASN A 292 5.49 7.29 -42.26
N ARG A 293 4.78 6.57 -41.39
CA ARG A 293 3.34 6.41 -41.42
C ARG A 293 2.81 6.41 -39.99
N CYS A 294 1.83 7.26 -39.70
CA CYS A 294 1.23 7.41 -38.38
C CYS A 294 0.72 6.06 -37.85
N CYS A 295 1.11 5.72 -36.62
CA CYS A 295 0.69 4.49 -35.96
C CYS A 295 -0.82 4.40 -35.67
N LEU A 296 -1.54 5.52 -35.63
CA LEU A 296 -2.98 5.58 -35.35
C LEU A 296 -3.81 5.61 -36.64
N CYS A 297 -3.76 6.69 -37.42
CA CYS A 297 -4.62 6.85 -38.60
C CYS A 297 -4.16 6.08 -39.84
N LYS A 298 -2.89 5.66 -39.91
CA LYS A 298 -2.25 4.97 -41.05
C LYS A 298 -2.28 5.73 -42.39
N THR A 299 -2.84 6.94 -42.45
CA THR A 299 -3.07 7.70 -43.69
C THR A 299 -2.09 8.84 -43.92
N ALA A 300 -1.44 9.35 -42.87
CA ALA A 300 -0.49 10.46 -42.94
C ALA A 300 0.85 10.10 -42.31
N ALA A 301 1.86 10.98 -42.48
CA ALA A 301 3.15 10.85 -41.83
C ALA A 301 3.01 11.11 -40.32
N GLU A 302 3.69 10.31 -39.50
CA GLU A 302 3.79 10.54 -38.06
C GLU A 302 4.70 11.73 -37.78
N SER A 303 4.15 12.71 -37.07
CA SER A 303 4.88 13.78 -36.38
C SER A 303 4.23 13.99 -35.02
N ILE A 304 4.87 14.73 -34.12
CA ILE A 304 4.29 15.06 -32.82
C ILE A 304 2.97 15.80 -33.00
N ASP A 305 2.96 16.84 -33.84
CA ASP A 305 1.75 17.64 -34.09
C ASP A 305 0.65 16.81 -34.74
N HIS A 306 0.99 15.93 -35.69
CA HIS A 306 0.00 15.03 -36.26
C HIS A 306 -0.52 14.04 -35.22
N LEU A 307 0.34 13.36 -34.48
CA LEU A 307 -0.05 12.33 -33.53
C LEU A 307 -1.01 12.85 -32.44
N PHE A 308 -0.78 14.05 -31.92
CA PHE A 308 -1.58 14.61 -30.81
C PHE A 308 -2.73 15.52 -31.24
N LEU A 309 -2.63 16.19 -32.39
CA LEU A 309 -3.58 17.24 -32.77
C LEU A 309 -4.31 16.95 -34.08
N HIS A 310 -3.58 16.53 -35.12
CA HIS A 310 -4.13 16.47 -36.49
C HIS A 310 -4.43 15.05 -36.99
N CYS A 311 -4.17 14.03 -36.17
CA CYS A 311 -4.57 12.66 -36.44
C CYS A 311 -6.09 12.57 -36.31
N ASN A 312 -6.78 12.00 -37.30
CA ASN A 312 -8.26 11.91 -37.28
C ASN A 312 -8.79 11.37 -35.95
N LEU A 313 -8.19 10.27 -35.45
CA LEU A 313 -8.55 9.68 -34.16
C LEU A 313 -8.31 10.64 -32.98
N ALA A 314 -7.18 11.36 -32.97
CA ALA A 314 -6.87 12.31 -31.90
C ALA A 314 -7.81 13.52 -31.96
N LYS A 315 -8.12 14.01 -33.16
CA LYS A 315 -9.05 15.11 -33.38
C LYS A 315 -10.46 14.75 -32.93
N ASP A 316 -10.97 13.59 -33.31
CA ASP A 316 -12.31 13.13 -32.89
C ASP A 316 -12.42 13.02 -31.36
N LEU A 317 -11.34 12.57 -30.69
CA LEU A 317 -11.26 12.56 -29.22
C LEU A 317 -11.28 13.96 -28.63
N TRP A 318 -10.50 14.90 -29.16
CA TRP A 318 -10.51 16.29 -28.72
C TRP A 318 -11.88 16.93 -28.92
N ASP A 319 -12.47 16.77 -30.11
CA ASP A 319 -13.79 17.32 -30.44
C ASP A 319 -14.87 16.76 -29.50
N SER A 320 -14.81 15.47 -29.17
CA SER A 320 -15.72 14.83 -28.20
C SER A 320 -15.57 15.41 -26.79
N VAL A 321 -14.33 15.54 -26.30
CA VAL A 321 -14.05 16.08 -24.98
C VAL A 321 -14.46 17.55 -24.91
N LEU A 322 -14.06 18.37 -25.87
CA LEU A 322 -14.33 19.80 -25.90
C LEU A 322 -15.83 20.09 -26.04
N SER A 323 -16.54 19.32 -26.87
CA SER A 323 -18.00 19.42 -27.01
C SER A 323 -18.73 19.07 -25.72
N SER A 324 -18.22 18.11 -24.91
CA SER A 324 -18.82 17.78 -23.62
C SER A 324 -18.75 18.93 -22.60
N PHE A 325 -17.81 19.85 -22.77
CA PHE A 325 -17.69 21.08 -21.98
C PHE A 325 -18.27 22.32 -22.68
N GLY A 326 -18.94 22.16 -23.82
CA GLY A 326 -19.51 23.26 -24.60
C GLY A 326 -18.46 24.19 -25.23
N VAL A 327 -17.22 23.72 -25.39
CA VAL A 327 -16.10 24.52 -25.91
C VAL A 327 -15.95 24.29 -27.41
N SER A 328 -16.09 25.36 -28.20
CA SER A 328 -15.68 25.37 -29.61
C SER A 328 -14.19 25.74 -29.73
N TRP A 329 -13.34 24.79 -30.08
CA TRP A 329 -11.89 25.00 -30.16
C TRP A 329 -11.39 24.88 -31.60
N VAL A 330 -10.52 25.81 -32.02
CA VAL A 330 -9.77 25.69 -33.27
C VAL A 330 -8.38 25.18 -32.92
N MET A 331 -8.08 23.94 -33.29
CA MET A 331 -6.81 23.29 -32.93
C MET A 331 -5.60 23.98 -33.59
N PRO A 332 -4.64 24.52 -32.82
CA PRO A 332 -3.41 25.10 -33.36
C PRO A 332 -2.59 24.10 -34.18
N CYS A 333 -1.79 24.60 -35.12
CA CYS A 333 -0.95 23.74 -35.98
C CYS A 333 0.13 22.97 -35.19
N GLN A 334 0.56 23.47 -34.03
CA GLN A 334 1.63 22.87 -33.23
C GLN A 334 1.23 22.71 -31.76
N VAL A 335 1.77 21.68 -31.10
CA VAL A 335 1.53 21.40 -29.67
C VAL A 335 1.92 22.59 -28.77
N ILE A 336 2.97 23.32 -29.14
CA ILE A 336 3.37 24.55 -28.42
C ILE A 336 2.28 25.64 -28.49
N GLY A 337 1.56 25.73 -29.60
CA GLY A 337 0.47 26.69 -29.78
C GLY A 337 -0.72 26.39 -28.86
N VAL A 338 -1.02 25.11 -28.63
CA VAL A 338 -2.06 24.69 -27.68
C VAL A 338 -1.75 25.19 -26.28
N LEU A 339 -0.52 24.97 -25.79
CA LEU A 339 -0.12 25.43 -24.46
C LEU A 339 -0.07 26.95 -24.33
N ALA A 340 0.31 27.65 -25.39
CA ALA A 340 0.30 29.10 -25.41
C ALA A 340 -1.14 29.64 -25.28
N GLN A 341 -2.08 29.07 -26.03
CA GLN A 341 -3.50 29.47 -25.99
C GLN A 341 -4.14 29.14 -24.64
N VAL A 342 -3.98 27.91 -24.14
CA VAL A 342 -4.49 27.50 -22.82
C VAL A 342 -3.94 28.39 -21.71
N LYS A 343 -2.68 28.81 -21.80
CA LYS A 343 -2.11 29.75 -20.84
C LYS A 343 -2.74 31.13 -20.96
N ALA A 344 -2.89 31.67 -22.18
CA ALA A 344 -3.52 32.97 -22.39
C ALA A 344 -4.97 33.00 -21.88
N ASP A 345 -5.72 31.93 -22.13
CA ASP A 345 -7.11 31.79 -21.67
C ASP A 345 -7.16 31.68 -20.14
N LYS A 346 -6.26 30.90 -19.53
CA LYS A 346 -6.14 30.82 -18.07
C LYS A 346 -5.81 32.18 -17.45
N ASP A 347 -4.80 32.87 -17.98
CA ASP A 347 -4.37 34.17 -17.47
C ASP A 347 -5.51 35.21 -17.63
N SER A 348 -6.31 35.10 -18.70
CA SER A 348 -7.51 35.92 -18.92
C SER A 348 -8.63 35.61 -17.92
N ILE A 349 -8.89 34.33 -17.62
CA ILE A 349 -9.87 33.92 -16.60
C ILE A 349 -9.44 34.41 -15.22
N GLU A 350 -8.16 34.23 -14.86
CA GLU A 350 -7.61 34.65 -13.57
C GLU A 350 -7.67 36.18 -13.40
N ALA A 351 -7.48 36.95 -14.48
CA ALA A 351 -7.67 38.40 -14.47
C ALA A 351 -9.14 38.82 -14.26
N LEU A 352 -10.11 37.99 -14.65
CA LEU A 352 -11.55 38.24 -14.45
C LEU A 352 -12.05 37.85 -13.05
N VAL A 353 -11.29 37.05 -12.28
CA VAL A 353 -11.68 36.64 -10.90
C VAL A 353 -11.81 37.85 -9.98
N GLN A 354 -10.85 38.78 -9.99
CA GLN A 354 -10.86 39.96 -9.11
C GLN A 354 -12.08 40.88 -9.32
N PRO A 355 -12.47 41.22 -10.56
CA PRO A 355 -13.73 41.91 -10.84
C PRO A 355 -14.97 41.15 -10.35
N VAL A 356 -15.02 39.83 -10.51
CA VAL A 356 -16.17 39.00 -10.09
C VAL A 356 -16.29 38.97 -8.56
N GLU A 357 -15.19 38.75 -7.83
CA GLU A 357 -15.17 38.80 -6.37
C GLU A 357 -15.56 40.20 -5.83
N THR A 358 -15.15 41.24 -6.55
CA THR A 358 -15.53 42.63 -6.23
C THR A 358 -17.02 42.88 -6.46
N ALA A 359 -17.59 42.35 -7.55
CA ALA A 359 -19.01 42.44 -7.83
C ALA A 359 -19.85 41.68 -6.79
N ASP A 360 -19.42 40.48 -6.39
CA ASP A 360 -20.07 39.69 -5.33
C ASP A 360 -20.04 40.42 -3.99
N ARG A 361 -18.90 41.05 -3.63
CA ARG A 361 -18.81 41.88 -2.42
C ARG A 361 -19.80 43.05 -2.47
N PHE A 362 -19.86 43.79 -3.58
CA PHE A 362 -20.82 44.88 -3.72
C PHE A 362 -22.27 44.40 -3.66
N PHE A 363 -22.56 43.24 -4.24
CA PHE A 363 -23.89 42.64 -4.17
C PHE A 363 -24.30 42.30 -2.73
N GLN A 364 -23.38 41.73 -1.94
CA GLN A 364 -23.59 41.45 -0.51
C GLN A 364 -23.77 42.73 0.32
N GLU A 365 -23.00 43.77 0.02
CA GLU A 365 -23.16 45.09 0.65
C GLU A 365 -24.55 45.68 0.32
N ILE A 366 -24.98 45.63 -0.94
CA ILE A 366 -26.32 46.09 -1.36
C ILE A 366 -27.42 45.32 -0.61
N GLN A 367 -27.31 43.99 -0.48
CA GLN A 367 -28.26 43.19 0.28
C GLN A 367 -28.29 43.56 1.77
N THR A 368 -27.15 43.91 2.34
CA THR A 368 -27.06 44.36 3.74
C THR A 368 -27.73 45.72 3.94
N TRP A 369 -27.49 46.66 3.03
CA TRP A 369 -28.14 47.97 3.04
C TRP A 369 -29.65 47.87 2.85
N GLN A 370 -30.10 46.99 1.94
CA GLN A 370 -31.54 46.73 1.75
C GLN A 370 -32.19 46.29 3.07
N LYS A 371 -31.58 45.32 3.77
CA LYS A 371 -32.09 44.88 5.07
C LYS A 371 -32.12 45.99 6.12
N GLN A 372 -31.11 46.87 6.14
CA GLN A 372 -31.11 48.00 7.07
C GLN A 372 -32.20 49.01 6.76
N VAL A 373 -32.50 49.23 5.48
CA VAL A 373 -33.63 50.08 5.06
C VAL A 373 -34.94 49.44 5.50
N ASP A 374 -35.14 48.15 5.26
CA ASP A 374 -36.35 47.42 5.65
C ASP A 374 -36.56 47.46 7.19
N ASP A 375 -35.50 47.25 7.99
CA ASP A 375 -35.53 47.37 9.46
C ASP A 375 -35.85 48.82 9.93
N LEU A 376 -35.37 49.82 9.19
CA LEU A 376 -35.65 51.23 9.49
C LEU A 376 -37.08 51.61 9.12
N GLU A 377 -37.60 51.09 8.01
CA GLU A 377 -39.01 51.21 7.63
C GLU A 377 -39.92 50.57 8.68
N GLU A 378 -39.61 49.36 9.16
CA GLU A 378 -40.35 48.72 10.26
C GLU A 378 -40.30 49.56 11.54
N LYS A 379 -39.12 50.11 11.90
CA LYS A 379 -38.99 50.99 13.07
C LYS A 379 -39.75 52.31 12.91
N LEU A 380 -39.83 52.86 11.71
CA LEU A 380 -40.61 54.05 11.42
C LEU A 380 -42.12 53.75 11.50
N ASP A 381 -42.57 52.59 11.03
CA ASP A 381 -43.96 52.15 11.18
C ASP A 381 -44.35 51.94 12.65
N VAL A 382 -43.45 51.35 13.46
CA VAL A 382 -43.66 51.17 14.91
C VAL A 382 -43.57 52.51 15.66
N GLY A 383 -42.66 53.40 15.27
CA GLY A 383 -42.54 54.76 15.83
C GLY A 383 -43.73 55.66 15.47
N GLY A 384 -44.40 55.38 14.33
CA GLY A 384 -45.64 56.00 13.91
C GLY A 384 -46.83 55.70 14.83
N GLN A 385 -46.78 54.64 15.63
CA GLN A 385 -47.86 54.26 16.57
C GLN A 385 -47.98 55.18 17.80
N GLY A 386 -47.07 56.14 17.97
CA GLY A 386 -47.13 57.18 19.02
C GLY A 386 -47.33 58.60 18.49
N VAL A 387 -47.47 58.79 17.18
CA VAL A 387 -47.76 60.10 16.58
C VAL A 387 -49.28 60.30 16.65
N LYS A 388 -49.72 61.31 17.41
CA LYS A 388 -51.14 61.70 17.45
C LYS A 388 -51.66 61.79 16.01
N THR A 389 -52.71 61.02 15.73
CA THR A 389 -53.32 60.99 14.40
C THR A 389 -53.83 62.39 14.05
N MET A 390 -53.88 62.72 12.75
CA MET A 390 -54.39 64.02 12.27
C MET A 390 -55.80 64.30 12.80
N GLU A 391 -56.59 63.27 13.07
CA GLU A 391 -57.92 63.32 13.66
C GLU A 391 -57.91 63.66 15.17
N GLU A 392 -56.93 63.15 15.94
CA GLU A 392 -56.72 63.51 17.35
C GLU A 392 -56.24 64.97 17.48
N ILE A 393 -55.35 65.41 16.59
CA ILE A 393 -54.93 66.82 16.50
C ILE A 393 -56.11 67.70 16.09
N GLN A 394 -56.95 67.26 15.15
CA GLN A 394 -58.15 67.98 14.73
C GLN A 394 -59.21 68.02 15.85
N SER A 395 -59.34 66.96 16.65
CA SER A 395 -60.21 66.92 17.83
C SER A 395 -59.74 67.92 18.90
N GLU A 396 -58.44 67.95 19.22
CA GLU A 396 -57.87 68.94 20.14
C GLU A 396 -58.05 70.37 19.62
N LEU A 397 -57.83 70.61 18.32
CA LEU A 397 -58.04 71.91 17.68
C LEU A 397 -59.52 72.34 17.69
N ASN A 398 -60.45 71.42 17.45
CA ASN A 398 -61.89 71.67 17.49
C ASN A 398 -62.37 71.95 18.92
N THR A 399 -61.81 71.27 19.94
CA THR A 399 -62.09 71.62 21.35
C THR A 399 -61.60 73.01 21.69
N LEU A 400 -60.45 73.45 21.16
CA LEU A 400 -59.90 74.81 21.33
C LEU A 400 -60.64 75.88 20.49
N GLN A 401 -61.26 75.50 19.36
CA GLN A 401 -62.12 76.39 18.56
C GLN A 401 -63.52 76.54 19.17
N SER A 402 -64.05 75.50 19.82
CA SER A 402 -65.35 75.56 20.50
C SER A 402 -65.34 76.40 21.79
N THR A 403 -64.17 76.58 22.42
CA THR A 403 -63.97 77.50 23.55
C THR A 403 -63.68 78.94 23.13
N ASN A 404 -63.25 79.19 21.89
CA ASN A 404 -62.93 80.54 21.39
C ASN A 404 -64.04 81.18 20.52
N HIS A 405 -65.12 80.46 20.21
CA HIS A 405 -66.23 80.98 19.39
C HIS A 405 -67.34 81.68 20.19
N ILE A 406 -67.23 81.75 21.51
CA ILE A 406 -68.16 82.49 22.39
C ILE A 406 -67.65 83.91 22.72
N ASP A 407 -66.35 84.19 22.56
CA ASP A 407 -65.78 85.49 22.97
C ASP A 407 -65.58 86.52 21.83
N TYR A 408 -65.62 86.11 20.56
CA TYR A 408 -65.45 87.04 19.42
C TYR A 408 -66.73 87.80 19.01
N VAL A 409 -67.92 87.22 19.24
CA VAL A 409 -69.20 87.90 18.95
C VAL A 409 -69.54 88.94 20.03
N ALA A 410 -69.07 88.73 21.27
CA ALA A 410 -69.21 89.70 22.36
C ALA A 410 -68.25 90.91 22.22
N PHE A 411 -67.05 90.70 21.67
CA PHE A 411 -66.07 91.80 21.53
C PHE A 411 -66.39 92.74 20.35
N ALA A 412 -66.92 92.22 19.23
CA ALA A 412 -67.28 93.06 18.07
C ALA A 412 -68.54 93.92 18.30
N SER A 413 -69.44 93.49 19.21
CA SER A 413 -70.67 94.23 19.54
C SER A 413 -70.45 95.41 20.50
N THR A 414 -69.30 95.45 21.18
CA THR A 414 -68.97 96.53 22.14
C THR A 414 -68.08 97.61 21.52
N PHE A 415 -67.39 97.32 20.40
CA PHE A 415 -66.50 98.30 19.74
C PHE A 415 -67.20 99.16 18.67
N ILE A 416 -68.37 98.74 18.16
CA ILE A 416 -69.21 99.51 17.21
C ILE A 416 -70.04 100.62 17.91
N LEU A 417 -70.05 100.68 19.25
CA LEU A 417 -70.77 101.70 20.04
C LEU A 417 -69.86 102.75 20.73
N GLN A 418 -68.55 102.78 20.45
CA GLN A 418 -67.63 103.71 21.11
C GLN A 418 -66.68 104.51 20.19
N ILE A 419 -66.86 104.43 18.87
CA ILE A 419 -66.34 105.42 17.89
C ILE A 419 -67.41 105.70 16.81
N MET A 420 -68.65 105.92 17.27
CA MET A 420 -69.44 107.11 16.92
C MET A 420 -69.52 107.96 18.19
#